data_AF-A0A3G8X863-F1
#
_entry.id   AF-A0A3G8X863-F1
#
_cell.length_a   1.000
_cell.length_b   1.000
_cell.length_c   1.000
_cell.angle_alpha   90.00
_cell.angle_beta   90.00
_cell.angle_gamma   90.00
#
_symmetry.space_group_name_H-M   'P 1'
#
loop_
_entity.id
_entity.type
_entity.pdbx_description
1 polymer ?
#
loop_
_entity_poly.entity_id
_entity_poly.type
_entity_poly.pdbx_seq_one_letter_code
_entity_poly.pdbx_strand_id
1 'polypeptide(L)'
;MPFHVDVHSALDQICILFEPAALTAFTGESYHDLLESDHVFDIFGRNSHYLLEEIFDEEDFSTRVEKLEHILLENLKVSEPEKLKEALALITTGGEDLSVETLAKKLGISPPTLFRLFKNHVGLNPKSYIKTNRFRNILNEILQKRQTLTSAAHANLYYDQAHFIKDFKVFSGYSPKQLLNKISIEQNNLAWIYGNNNHC
;
A
#
# COMPACT_ATOMS: atom_id res chain seq x y z
N MET A 1 24.35 -13.16 11.50
CA MET A 1 23.60 -13.62 12.68
C MET A 1 22.47 -12.64 12.87
N PRO A 2 21.20 -12.94 12.55
CA PRO A 2 20.10 -12.06 12.94
C PRO A 2 19.93 -12.14 14.46
N PHE A 3 19.78 -10.99 15.12
CA PHE A 3 19.51 -10.90 16.56
C PHE A 3 18.01 -10.96 16.76
N HIS A 4 17.54 -11.76 17.72
CA HIS A 4 16.14 -11.80 18.13
C HIS A 4 15.97 -10.85 19.33
N VAL A 5 15.02 -9.92 19.24
CA VAL A 5 14.75 -8.91 20.28
C VAL A 5 13.31 -9.07 20.72
N ASP A 6 13.11 -9.51 21.96
CA ASP A 6 11.81 -9.59 22.60
C ASP A 6 11.51 -8.26 23.31
N VAL A 7 10.55 -7.49 22.79
CA VAL A 7 10.07 -6.25 23.41
C VAL A 7 8.84 -6.57 24.26
N HIS A 8 8.99 -6.49 25.60
CA HIS A 8 7.93 -6.79 26.57
C HIS A 8 7.17 -5.55 27.08
N SER A 9 7.44 -4.36 26.54
CA SER A 9 6.74 -3.11 26.89
C SER A 9 5.66 -2.74 25.88
N ALA A 10 4.73 -1.88 26.27
CA ALA A 10 3.83 -1.24 25.32
C ALA A 10 4.67 -0.44 24.31
N LEU A 11 4.40 -0.64 23.01
CA LEU A 11 5.05 0.08 21.92
C LEU A 11 4.25 1.36 21.67
N ASP A 12 4.88 2.53 21.80
CA ASP A 12 4.31 3.77 21.27
C ASP A 12 4.67 3.86 19.78
N GLN A 13 3.66 3.87 18.92
CA GLN A 13 3.83 3.79 17.48
C GLN A 13 2.89 4.75 16.77
N ILE A 14 3.44 5.47 15.78
CA ILE A 14 2.69 6.24 14.81
C ILE A 14 2.76 5.51 13.46
N CYS A 15 1.61 5.36 12.81
CA CYS A 15 1.52 4.82 11.46
C CYS A 15 0.86 5.85 10.54
N ILE A 16 1.56 6.21 9.46
CA ILE A 16 1.04 7.11 8.43
C ILE A 16 0.74 6.28 7.19
N LEU A 17 -0.50 6.33 6.73
CA LEU A 17 -0.96 5.62 5.54
C LEU A 17 -1.06 6.61 4.39
N PHE A 18 -0.12 6.52 3.45
CA PHE A 18 -0.15 7.31 2.23
C PHE A 18 -1.03 6.68 1.16
N GLU A 19 -1.73 7.51 0.40
CA GLU A 19 -2.30 7.10 -0.88
C GLU A 19 -1.18 6.64 -1.83
N PRO A 20 -1.49 5.75 -2.81
CA PRO A 20 -0.51 5.33 -3.81
C PRO A 20 0.18 6.52 -4.45
N ALA A 21 1.50 6.45 -4.62
CA ALA A 21 2.37 7.51 -5.14
C ALA A 21 2.54 8.77 -4.26
N ALA A 22 1.73 8.96 -3.22
CA ALA A 22 1.76 10.19 -2.42
C ALA A 22 3.06 10.38 -1.64
N LEU A 23 3.72 9.30 -1.18
CA LEU A 23 4.97 9.42 -0.43
C LEU A 23 6.04 10.22 -1.19
N THR A 24 6.15 10.01 -2.50
CA THR A 24 7.13 10.73 -3.34
C THR A 24 6.89 12.23 -3.43
N ALA A 25 5.66 12.69 -3.15
CA ALA A 25 5.35 14.11 -3.07
C ALA A 25 6.01 14.77 -1.84
N PHE A 26 6.22 14.02 -0.76
CA PHE A 26 6.83 14.56 0.46
C PHE A 26 8.36 14.42 0.44
N THR A 27 8.86 13.29 -0.04
CA THR A 27 10.30 12.98 0.01
C THR A 27 11.03 13.58 -1.20
N GLY A 28 10.39 13.59 -2.37
CA GLY A 28 11.04 13.85 -3.65
C GLY A 28 11.97 12.72 -4.11
N GLU A 29 12.02 11.61 -3.39
CA GLU A 29 12.79 10.41 -3.72
C GLU A 29 11.87 9.34 -4.31
N SER A 30 12.43 8.48 -5.16
CA SER A 30 11.67 7.36 -5.69
C SER A 30 11.47 6.31 -4.60
N TYR A 31 10.35 5.58 -4.65
CA TYR A 31 10.09 4.51 -3.68
C TYR A 31 11.17 3.42 -3.70
N HIS A 32 11.79 3.20 -4.87
CA HIS A 32 12.89 2.26 -5.01
C HIS A 32 14.11 2.68 -4.18
N ASP A 33 14.47 3.97 -4.24
CA ASP A 33 15.62 4.51 -3.52
C ASP A 33 15.33 4.54 -2.00
N LEU A 34 14.10 4.88 -1.62
CA LEU A 34 13.66 4.87 -0.21
C LEU A 34 13.75 3.49 0.44
N LEU A 35 13.37 2.42 -0.28
CA LEU A 35 13.45 1.05 0.24
C LEU A 35 14.88 0.55 0.43
N GLU A 36 15.83 1.09 -0.33
CA GLU A 36 17.24 0.71 -0.28
C GLU A 36 18.07 1.63 0.64
N SER A 37 17.44 2.68 1.18
CA SER A 37 18.09 3.70 2.00
C SER A 37 17.98 3.37 3.49
N ASP A 38 19.10 3.49 4.21
CA ASP A 38 19.13 3.46 5.68
C ASP A 38 18.74 4.83 6.29
N HIS A 39 18.48 5.84 5.46
CA HIS A 39 18.22 7.23 5.84
C HIS A 39 16.74 7.65 5.72
N VAL A 40 15.80 6.71 5.88
CA VAL A 40 14.35 6.95 5.72
C VAL A 40 13.83 8.08 6.61
N PHE A 41 14.54 8.48 7.67
CA PHE A 41 14.12 9.61 8.50
C PHE A 41 14.58 10.96 7.96
N ASP A 42 15.69 11.02 7.20
CA ASP A 42 16.25 12.27 6.67
C ASP A 42 15.43 12.84 5.50
N ILE A 43 14.51 12.03 4.97
CA ILE A 43 13.70 12.33 3.77
C ILE A 43 12.63 13.40 3.99
N PHE A 44 12.30 13.70 5.25
CA PHE A 44 11.36 14.77 5.64
C PHE A 44 12.07 16.07 6.06
N GLY A 45 13.35 16.22 5.70
CA GLY A 45 14.12 17.45 5.88
C GLY A 45 15.38 17.27 6.73
N ARG A 46 16.29 18.25 6.65
CA ARG A 46 17.66 18.16 7.21
C ARG A 46 17.75 18.14 8.75
N ASN A 47 16.65 18.33 9.47
CA ASN A 47 16.58 18.35 10.95
C ASN A 47 15.66 17.26 11.52
N SER A 48 15.32 16.23 10.75
CA SER A 48 14.29 15.26 11.09
C SER A 48 14.58 14.39 12.33
N HIS A 49 15.84 14.21 12.72
CA HIS A 49 16.18 13.36 13.86
C HIS A 49 15.65 13.91 15.20
N TYR A 50 15.93 15.18 15.50
CA TYR A 50 15.41 15.85 16.69
C TYR A 50 13.89 16.00 16.67
N LEU A 51 13.33 16.14 15.48
CA LEU A 51 11.90 16.32 15.26
C LEU A 51 11.09 15.08 15.64
N LEU A 52 11.62 13.89 15.37
CA LEU A 52 10.98 12.64 15.80
C LEU A 52 11.02 12.49 17.32
N GLU A 53 12.16 12.81 17.95
CA GLU A 53 12.27 12.85 19.42
C GLU A 53 11.22 13.80 20.01
N GLU A 54 11.07 15.01 19.47
CA GLU A 54 10.05 15.99 19.91
C GLU A 54 8.59 15.53 19.70
N ILE A 55 8.34 14.62 18.76
CA ILE A 55 7.01 14.01 18.52
C ILE A 55 6.77 12.85 19.49
N PHE A 56 7.79 12.09 19.87
CA PHE A 56 7.66 10.97 20.79
C PHE A 56 7.78 11.38 22.27
N ASP A 57 8.40 12.52 22.56
CA ASP A 57 8.41 13.16 23.88
C ASP A 57 7.08 13.89 24.18
N GLU A 58 6.25 14.13 23.17
CA GLU A 58 4.95 14.75 23.32
C GLU A 58 3.90 13.73 23.80
N GLU A 59 3.29 13.98 24.97
CA GLU A 59 2.27 13.08 25.53
C GLU A 59 0.89 13.29 24.88
N ASP A 60 0.57 14.50 24.42
CA ASP A 60 -0.72 14.80 23.82
C ASP A 60 -0.80 14.35 22.36
N PHE A 61 -1.69 13.39 22.08
CA PHE A 61 -1.87 12.83 20.73
C PHE A 61 -2.21 13.89 19.68
N SER A 62 -3.04 14.88 20.02
CA SER A 62 -3.45 15.92 19.07
C SER A 62 -2.25 16.76 18.65
N THR A 63 -1.41 17.12 19.61
CA THR A 63 -0.17 17.87 19.39
C THR A 63 0.83 17.07 18.57
N ARG A 64 0.93 15.74 18.77
CA ARG A 64 1.74 14.86 17.91
C ARG A 64 1.28 14.91 16.46
N VAL A 65 -0.03 14.83 16.23
CA VAL A 65 -0.63 14.92 14.89
C VAL A 65 -0.32 16.27 14.24
N GLU A 66 -0.51 17.38 14.95
CA GLU A 66 -0.24 18.72 14.44
C GLU A 66 1.24 18.89 14.03
N LYS A 67 2.18 18.43 14.86
CA LYS A 67 3.62 18.44 14.54
C LYS A 67 3.91 17.63 13.28
N LEU A 68 3.36 16.41 13.18
CA LEU A 68 3.53 15.55 12.00
C LEU A 68 2.95 16.17 10.72
N GLU A 69 1.73 16.72 10.80
CA GLU A 69 1.09 17.38 9.66
C GLU A 69 1.90 18.57 9.18
N HIS A 70 2.40 19.39 10.10
CA HIS A 70 3.26 20.54 9.76
C HIS A 70 4.46 20.09 8.92
N ILE A 71 5.16 19.04 9.35
CA ILE A 71 6.34 18.50 8.65
C ILE A 71 5.99 18.00 7.25
N LEU A 72 4.90 17.23 7.14
CA LEU A 72 4.44 16.73 5.85
C LEU A 72 4.08 17.89 4.91
N LEU A 73 3.35 18.89 5.40
CA LEU A 73 2.94 20.03 4.60
C LEU A 73 4.12 20.90 4.17
N GLU A 74 5.12 21.11 5.03
CA GLU A 74 6.36 21.83 4.68
C GLU A 74 7.15 21.14 3.57
N ASN A 75 7.10 19.82 3.52
CA ASN A 75 7.82 19.01 2.53
C ASN A 75 6.98 18.65 1.30
N LEU A 76 5.71 19.08 1.24
CA LEU A 76 4.82 18.74 0.14
C LEU A 76 5.27 19.40 -1.17
N LYS A 77 5.83 18.59 -2.07
CA LYS A 77 6.15 18.95 -3.45
C LYS A 77 5.02 18.46 -4.35
N VAL A 78 4.31 19.39 -4.97
CA VAL A 78 3.25 19.04 -5.93
C VAL A 78 3.90 18.59 -7.24
N SER A 79 4.05 17.27 -7.44
CA SER A 79 4.32 16.72 -8.77
C SER A 79 4.11 15.21 -8.81
N GLU A 80 2.87 14.76 -9.02
CA GLU A 80 2.61 13.42 -9.55
C GLU A 80 2.55 13.48 -11.08
N PRO A 81 3.16 12.55 -11.81
CA PRO A 81 2.98 12.49 -13.26
C PRO A 81 1.50 12.23 -13.62
N GLU A 82 0.90 13.08 -14.44
CA GLU A 82 -0.52 12.92 -14.85
C GLU A 82 -0.85 11.53 -15.38
N LYS A 83 0.08 10.90 -16.12
CA LYS A 83 -0.09 9.53 -16.63
C LYS A 83 -0.12 8.47 -15.54
N LEU A 84 0.55 8.69 -14.42
CA LEU A 84 0.45 7.80 -13.27
C LEU A 84 -0.93 7.94 -12.61
N LYS A 85 -1.38 9.19 -12.39
CA LYS A 85 -2.71 9.47 -11.83
C LYS A 85 -3.83 8.87 -12.67
N GLU A 86 -3.77 9.04 -13.99
CA GLU A 86 -4.69 8.38 -14.95
C GLU A 86 -4.64 6.85 -14.81
N ALA A 87 -3.43 6.26 -14.70
CA ALA A 87 -3.27 4.82 -14.56
C ALA A 87 -3.89 4.29 -13.25
N LEU A 88 -3.63 4.97 -12.13
CA LEU A 88 -4.17 4.61 -10.83
C LEU A 88 -5.71 4.70 -10.85
N ALA A 89 -6.27 5.75 -11.43
CA ALA A 89 -7.71 5.93 -11.60
C ALA A 89 -8.33 4.79 -12.43
N LEU A 90 -7.75 4.43 -13.57
CA LEU A 90 -8.24 3.33 -14.41
C LEU A 90 -8.25 1.99 -13.66
N ILE A 91 -7.22 1.76 -12.84
CA ILE A 91 -7.13 0.53 -12.04
C ILE A 91 -8.18 0.51 -10.93
N THR A 92 -8.38 1.63 -10.23
CA THR A 92 -9.32 1.71 -9.09
C THR A 92 -10.78 1.69 -9.52
N THR A 93 -11.14 2.30 -10.66
CA THR A 93 -12.52 2.26 -11.18
C THR A 93 -13.00 0.83 -11.48
N GLY A 94 -12.06 -0.09 -11.76
CA GLY A 94 -12.36 -1.50 -11.97
C GLY A 94 -13.24 -1.79 -13.21
N GLY A 95 -13.81 -2.99 -13.26
CA GLY A 95 -14.82 -3.38 -14.26
C GLY A 95 -14.30 -3.93 -15.59
N GLU A 96 -12.98 -3.87 -15.84
CA GLU A 96 -12.36 -4.43 -17.05
C GLU A 96 -11.18 -5.35 -16.70
N ASP A 97 -10.88 -6.33 -17.57
CA ASP A 97 -9.67 -7.14 -17.46
C ASP A 97 -8.44 -6.33 -17.87
N LEU A 98 -7.92 -5.56 -16.93
CA LEU A 98 -6.71 -4.76 -17.13
C LEU A 98 -5.46 -5.65 -17.07
N SER A 99 -4.73 -5.64 -18.17
CA SER A 99 -3.35 -6.11 -18.29
C SER A 99 -2.41 -4.90 -18.39
N VAL A 100 -1.10 -5.13 -18.29
CA VAL A 100 -0.11 -4.05 -18.46
C VAL A 100 -0.19 -3.47 -19.87
N GLU A 101 -0.41 -4.31 -20.88
CA GLU A 101 -0.50 -3.94 -22.30
C GLU A 101 -1.75 -3.12 -22.59
N THR A 102 -2.90 -3.55 -22.08
CA THR A 102 -4.17 -2.83 -22.26
C THR A 102 -4.17 -1.50 -21.53
N LEU A 103 -3.62 -1.45 -20.31
CA LEU A 103 -3.45 -0.21 -19.56
C LEU A 103 -2.50 0.78 -20.27
N ALA A 104 -1.34 0.30 -20.72
CA ALA A 104 -0.39 1.13 -21.48
C ALA A 104 -1.01 1.69 -22.77
N LYS A 105 -1.77 0.85 -23.50
CA LYS A 105 -2.49 1.25 -24.71
C LYS A 105 -3.55 2.33 -24.41
N LYS A 106 -4.36 2.18 -23.35
CA LYS A 106 -5.37 3.18 -22.94
C LYS A 106 -4.73 4.53 -22.59
N LEU A 107 -3.56 4.50 -21.96
CA LEU A 107 -2.82 5.69 -21.54
C LEU A 107 -2.04 6.36 -22.68
N GLY A 108 -1.88 5.67 -23.83
CA GLY A 108 -1.08 6.15 -24.96
C GLY A 108 0.43 6.11 -24.70
N ILE A 109 0.91 5.20 -23.84
CA ILE A 109 2.32 5.06 -23.48
C ILE A 109 2.83 3.64 -23.72
N SER A 110 4.15 3.46 -23.69
CA SER A 110 4.76 2.13 -23.79
C SER A 110 4.70 1.37 -22.46
N PRO A 111 4.63 0.02 -22.45
CA PRO A 111 4.73 -0.77 -21.22
C PRO A 111 5.99 -0.49 -20.38
N PRO A 112 7.19 -0.28 -20.97
CA PRO A 112 8.37 0.15 -20.20
C PRO A 112 8.19 1.51 -19.51
N THR A 113 7.54 2.48 -20.17
CA THR A 113 7.22 3.78 -19.57
C THR A 113 6.30 3.61 -18.37
N LEU A 114 5.24 2.81 -18.52
CA LEU A 114 4.31 2.48 -17.44
C LEU A 114 5.03 1.80 -16.27
N PHE A 115 5.92 0.85 -16.55
CA PHE A 115 6.73 0.17 -15.53
C PHE A 115 7.59 1.15 -14.75
N ARG A 116 8.27 2.09 -15.42
CA ARG A 116 9.10 3.10 -14.76
C ARG A 116 8.27 4.03 -13.87
N LEU A 117 7.10 4.47 -14.32
CA LEU A 117 6.19 5.29 -13.51
C LEU A 117 5.80 4.56 -12.21
N PHE A 118 5.37 3.31 -12.33
CA PHE A 118 4.97 2.49 -11.20
C PHE A 118 6.14 2.19 -10.25
N LYS A 119 7.30 1.80 -10.78
CA LYS A 119 8.49 1.52 -9.94
C LYS A 119 8.92 2.76 -9.16
N ASN A 120 8.97 3.92 -9.82
CA ASN A 120 9.52 5.13 -9.19
C ASN A 120 8.57 5.74 -8.16
N HIS A 121 7.26 5.69 -8.39
CA HIS A 121 6.30 6.39 -7.55
C HIS A 121 5.51 5.47 -6.62
N VAL A 122 5.14 4.27 -7.08
CA VAL A 122 4.29 3.33 -6.31
C VAL A 122 5.12 2.27 -5.59
N GLY A 123 6.35 1.99 -6.06
CA GLY A 123 7.20 0.96 -5.48
C GLY A 123 6.86 -0.48 -5.88
N LEU A 124 5.80 -0.65 -6.66
CA LEU A 124 5.36 -1.93 -7.21
C LEU A 124 5.41 -1.86 -8.73
N ASN A 125 5.57 -2.99 -9.40
CA ASN A 125 5.33 -3.02 -10.84
C ASN A 125 3.82 -2.94 -11.15
N PRO A 126 3.42 -2.52 -12.37
CA PRO A 126 2.01 -2.32 -12.71
C PRO A 126 1.15 -3.59 -12.56
N LYS A 127 1.71 -4.76 -12.92
CA LYS A 127 1.01 -6.05 -12.82
C LYS A 127 0.70 -6.41 -11.36
N SER A 128 1.67 -6.24 -10.47
CA SER A 128 1.49 -6.47 -9.04
C SER A 128 0.43 -5.52 -8.47
N TYR A 129 0.48 -4.23 -8.83
CA TYR A 129 -0.51 -3.26 -8.37
C TYR A 129 -1.94 -3.57 -8.86
N ILE A 130 -2.12 -3.94 -10.13
CA ILE A 130 -3.42 -4.40 -10.66
C ILE A 130 -3.95 -5.59 -9.84
N LYS A 131 -3.10 -6.59 -9.58
CA LYS A 131 -3.48 -7.75 -8.77
C LYS A 131 -3.84 -7.37 -7.33
N THR A 132 -3.08 -6.48 -6.70
CA THR A 132 -3.37 -5.97 -5.36
C THR A 132 -4.73 -5.26 -5.32
N ASN A 133 -5.04 -4.42 -6.31
CA ASN A 133 -6.33 -3.75 -6.37
C ASN A 133 -7.49 -4.75 -6.53
N ARG A 134 -7.33 -5.73 -7.44
CA ARG A 134 -8.29 -6.83 -7.62
C ARG A 134 -8.52 -7.60 -6.32
N PHE A 135 -7.46 -7.90 -5.58
CA PHE A 135 -7.55 -8.56 -4.27
C PHE A 135 -8.31 -7.71 -3.24
N ARG A 136 -7.99 -6.41 -3.13
CA ARG A 136 -8.67 -5.47 -2.22
C ARG A 136 -10.17 -5.38 -2.51
N ASN A 137 -10.55 -5.31 -3.79
CA ASN A 137 -11.96 -5.27 -4.21
C ASN A 137 -12.72 -6.53 -3.77
N ILE A 138 -12.16 -7.72 -4.04
CA ILE A 138 -12.78 -8.98 -3.62
C ILE A 138 -12.91 -9.06 -2.11
N LEU A 139 -11.86 -8.66 -1.38
CA LEU A 139 -11.88 -8.70 0.08
C LEU A 139 -12.96 -7.78 0.64
N ASN A 140 -13.12 -6.57 0.08
CA ASN A 140 -14.20 -5.65 0.45
C ASN A 140 -15.59 -6.22 0.16
N GLU A 141 -15.80 -6.84 -1.00
CA GLU A 141 -17.08 -7.48 -1.36
C GLU A 141 -17.45 -8.62 -0.40
N ILE A 142 -16.45 -9.44 -0.04
CA ILE A 142 -16.60 -10.56 0.88
C ILE A 142 -16.88 -10.07 2.32
N LEU A 143 -16.11 -9.10 2.81
CA LEU A 143 -16.25 -8.57 4.18
C LEU A 143 -17.60 -7.86 4.37
N GLN A 144 -18.09 -7.17 3.35
CA GLN A 144 -19.41 -6.54 3.35
C GLN A 144 -20.55 -7.55 3.17
N LYS A 145 -20.25 -8.86 3.14
CA LYS A 145 -21.19 -9.97 2.91
C LYS A 145 -22.04 -9.80 1.65
N ARG A 146 -21.56 -9.04 0.66
CA ARG A 146 -22.31 -8.74 -0.56
C ARG A 146 -22.37 -9.95 -1.49
N GLN A 147 -21.38 -10.83 -1.42
CA GLN A 147 -21.25 -11.96 -2.32
C GLN A 147 -20.61 -13.18 -1.64
N THR A 148 -20.89 -14.37 -2.17
CA THR A 148 -20.13 -15.57 -1.83
C THR A 148 -18.71 -15.48 -2.41
N LEU A 149 -17.77 -16.22 -1.83
CA LEU A 149 -16.38 -16.31 -2.33
C LEU A 149 -16.29 -16.63 -3.82
N THR A 150 -17.12 -17.56 -4.29
CA THR A 150 -17.17 -17.96 -5.70
C THR A 150 -17.73 -16.84 -6.57
N SER A 151 -18.78 -16.16 -6.12
CA SER A 151 -19.37 -15.02 -6.83
C SER A 151 -18.39 -13.85 -6.95
N ALA A 152 -17.69 -13.50 -5.86
CA ALA A 152 -16.72 -12.42 -5.83
C ALA A 152 -15.51 -12.71 -6.75
N ALA A 153 -15.04 -13.96 -6.78
CA ALA A 153 -13.97 -14.39 -7.69
C ALA A 153 -14.37 -14.24 -9.16
N HIS A 154 -15.60 -14.64 -9.53
CA HIS A 154 -16.12 -14.46 -10.88
C HIS A 154 -16.33 -12.98 -11.25
N ALA A 155 -16.89 -12.19 -10.34
CA ALA A 155 -17.09 -10.74 -10.54
C ALA A 155 -15.77 -9.99 -10.77
N ASN A 156 -14.66 -10.54 -10.25
CA ASN A 156 -13.32 -9.97 -10.36
C ASN A 156 -12.42 -10.76 -11.34
N LEU A 157 -13.02 -11.40 -12.34
CA LEU A 157 -12.33 -11.92 -13.53
C LEU A 157 -11.31 -13.03 -13.24
N TYR A 158 -11.55 -13.84 -12.20
CA TYR A 158 -10.82 -15.11 -12.03
C TYR A 158 -11.48 -16.21 -12.88
N TYR A 159 -10.66 -16.85 -13.71
CA TYR A 159 -11.08 -17.97 -14.56
C TYR A 159 -11.59 -19.17 -13.74
N ASP A 160 -10.93 -19.49 -12.64
CA ASP A 160 -11.31 -20.59 -11.76
C ASP A 160 -10.95 -20.32 -10.29
N GLN A 161 -11.56 -21.13 -9.42
CA GLN A 161 -11.39 -21.05 -7.98
C GLN A 161 -9.95 -21.33 -7.52
N ALA A 162 -9.19 -22.14 -8.25
CA ALA A 162 -7.82 -22.50 -7.86
C ALA A 162 -6.85 -21.33 -8.10
N HIS A 163 -6.98 -20.63 -9.23
CA HIS A 163 -6.22 -19.43 -9.53
C HIS A 163 -6.55 -18.31 -8.54
N PHE A 164 -7.83 -18.15 -8.19
CA PHE A 164 -8.28 -17.25 -7.13
C PHE A 164 -7.65 -17.58 -5.78
N ILE A 165 -7.75 -18.82 -5.30
CA ILE A 165 -7.19 -19.23 -4.00
C ILE A 165 -5.67 -19.04 -3.98
N LYS A 166 -4.99 -19.33 -5.10
CA LYS A 166 -3.54 -19.15 -5.21
C LYS A 166 -3.15 -17.68 -5.07
N ASP A 167 -3.75 -16.80 -5.86
CA ASP A 167 -3.47 -15.35 -5.78
C ASP A 167 -3.86 -14.80 -4.40
N PHE A 168 -5.00 -15.22 -3.84
CA PHE A 168 -5.45 -14.81 -2.50
C PHE A 168 -4.48 -15.24 -1.39
N LYS A 169 -3.91 -16.45 -1.49
CA LYS A 169 -2.91 -16.94 -0.55
C LYS A 169 -1.57 -16.22 -0.70
N VAL A 170 -1.19 -15.84 -1.92
CA VAL A 170 0.01 -15.02 -2.16
C VAL A 170 -0.11 -13.67 -1.44
N PHE A 171 -1.28 -13.03 -1.47
CA PHE A 171 -1.48 -11.73 -0.83
C PHE A 171 -1.70 -11.80 0.68
N SER A 172 -2.44 -12.79 1.18
CA SER A 172 -2.85 -12.83 2.60
C SER A 172 -2.13 -13.87 3.46
N GLY A 173 -1.33 -14.76 2.86
CA GLY A 173 -0.78 -15.94 3.54
C GLY A 173 -1.82 -17.03 3.86
N TYR A 174 -3.12 -16.71 3.76
CA TYR A 174 -4.23 -17.57 4.13
C TYR A 174 -5.11 -17.90 2.92
N SER A 175 -5.81 -19.04 2.99
CA SER A 175 -6.95 -19.23 2.10
C SER A 175 -8.08 -18.25 2.47
N PRO A 176 -8.98 -17.91 1.54
CA PRO A 176 -10.05 -16.97 1.82
C PRO A 176 -10.95 -17.34 3.01
N LYS A 177 -11.25 -18.64 3.18
CA LYS A 177 -12.03 -19.14 4.33
C LYS A 177 -11.27 -18.97 5.65
N GLN A 178 -9.98 -19.24 5.67
CA GLN A 178 -9.15 -19.06 6.87
C GLN A 178 -9.06 -17.60 7.25
N LEU A 179 -8.91 -16.71 6.26
CA LEU A 179 -8.85 -15.28 6.50
C LEU A 179 -10.18 -14.75 7.07
N LEU A 180 -11.32 -15.15 6.49
CA LEU A 180 -12.65 -14.78 7.00
C LEU A 180 -12.91 -15.16 8.46
N ASN A 181 -12.35 -16.29 8.91
CA ASN A 181 -12.45 -16.72 10.30
C ASN A 181 -11.50 -15.95 11.24
N LYS A 182 -10.48 -15.27 10.69
CA LYS A 182 -9.47 -14.51 11.43
C LYS A 182 -9.77 -13.02 11.48
N ILE A 183 -10.41 -12.46 10.45
CA ILE A 183 -10.73 -11.04 10.41
C ILE A 183 -11.99 -10.78 11.25
N SER A 184 -11.83 -10.07 12.36
CA SER A 184 -12.94 -9.41 13.07
C SER A 184 -13.41 -8.22 12.23
N ILE A 185 -14.74 -8.11 12.00
CA ILE A 185 -15.39 -7.12 11.12
C ILE A 185 -15.09 -5.65 11.52
N GLU A 186 -14.52 -5.41 12.70
CA GLU A 186 -14.19 -4.07 13.22
C GLU A 186 -12.95 -3.41 12.58
N GLN A 187 -12.18 -4.12 11.74
CA GLN A 187 -10.97 -3.55 11.13
C GLN A 187 -11.28 -2.79 9.83
N ASN A 188 -11.78 -1.56 9.98
CA ASN A 188 -12.12 -0.67 8.86
C ASN A 188 -10.91 -0.14 8.05
N ASN A 189 -9.67 -0.56 8.36
CA ASN A 189 -8.48 -0.28 7.57
C ASN A 189 -7.56 -1.50 7.56
N LEU A 190 -7.54 -2.23 6.45
CA LEU A 190 -6.74 -3.44 6.21
C LEU A 190 -5.24 -3.14 5.98
N ALA A 191 -4.67 -2.19 6.73
CA ALA A 191 -3.24 -1.88 6.69
C ALA A 191 -2.35 -3.08 7.06
N TRP A 192 -2.92 -4.08 7.74
CA TRP A 192 -2.20 -5.21 8.35
C TRP A 192 -1.90 -6.38 7.41
N ILE A 193 -2.41 -6.42 6.17
CA ILE A 193 -2.22 -7.59 5.30
C ILE A 193 -0.75 -7.77 4.85
N TYR A 194 0.08 -6.74 4.99
CA TYR A 194 1.52 -6.83 4.71
C TYR A 194 2.39 -7.14 5.94
N GLY A 195 1.82 -7.18 7.16
CA GLY A 195 2.57 -7.31 8.41
C GLY A 195 2.74 -8.74 8.94
N ASN A 196 2.16 -9.76 8.30
CA ASN A 196 2.23 -11.13 8.79
C ASN A 196 2.62 -12.12 7.68
N ASN A 197 3.84 -11.97 7.16
CA ASN A 197 4.59 -13.10 6.60
C ASN A 197 6.02 -13.05 7.15
N ASN A 198 6.26 -13.97 8.08
CA ASN A 198 7.56 -14.45 8.59
C ASN A 198 8.41 -13.51 9.45
N HIS A 199 8.56 -13.97 10.70
CA HIS A 199 9.77 -13.90 11.52
C HIS A 199 10.44 -12.53 11.65
N CYS A 200 10.09 -11.83 12.71
CA CYS A 200 11.09 -11.17 13.55
C CYS A 200 11.16 -11.92 14.88
#